data_AF-A0A183NZ57-F1
#
_entry.id   AF-A0A183NZ57-F1
#
_cell.length_a   1.000
_cell.length_b   1.000
_cell.length_c   1.000
_cell.angle_alpha   90.00
_cell.angle_beta   90.00
_cell.angle_gamma   90.00
#
_symmetry.space_group_name_H-M   'P 1'
#
loop_
_entity.id
_entity.type
_entity.pdbx_description
1 polymer ?
#
loop_
_entity_poly.entity_id
_entity_poly.type
_entity_poly.pdbx_seq_one_letter_code
_entity_poly.pdbx_strand_id
1 'polypeptide(L)'
;MDKKKLDFYFTLLESSILCYQCVVKLMRGILICYMKQSDKVELLKKTQNPIHSLHAKFDSTSYKTVVGDLEWGHLQIDAISVFLLILAQMTAAGNCYQVIDFFRFAHYLDS
;
A
#
# COMPACT_ATOMS: atom_id res chain seq x y z
N MET A 1 -11.77 4.65 37.75
CA MET A 1 -10.89 5.02 36.62
C MET A 1 -10.88 6.53 36.53
N ASP A 2 -9.71 7.17 36.71
CA ASP A 2 -9.64 8.63 36.82
C ASP A 2 -9.88 9.33 35.48
N LYS A 3 -10.48 10.53 35.54
CA LYS A 3 -10.80 11.35 34.37
C LYS A 3 -9.59 11.57 33.45
N LYS A 4 -8.41 11.81 34.03
CA LYS A 4 -7.13 11.92 33.29
C LYS A 4 -6.78 10.65 32.50
N LYS A 5 -7.09 9.48 33.05
CA LYS A 5 -6.85 8.19 32.39
C LYS A 5 -7.82 8.01 31.22
N LEU A 6 -9.08 8.43 31.38
CA LEU A 6 -10.09 8.40 30.31
C LEU A 6 -9.74 9.35 29.16
N ASP A 7 -9.31 10.58 29.47
CA ASP A 7 -8.89 11.57 28.47
C ASP A 7 -7.66 11.09 27.68
N PHE A 8 -6.72 10.41 28.35
CA PHE A 8 -5.58 9.77 27.71
C PHE A 8 -6.02 8.68 26.72
N TYR A 9 -6.93 7.77 27.12
CA TYR A 9 -7.44 6.73 26.22
C TYR A 9 -8.20 7.33 25.02
N PHE A 10 -8.96 8.40 25.23
CA PHE A 10 -9.70 9.05 24.15
C PHE A 10 -8.74 9.68 23.12
N THR A 11 -7.70 10.38 23.61
CA THR A 11 -6.65 10.97 22.76
C THR A 11 -5.87 9.90 21.99
N LEU A 12 -5.55 8.78 22.67
CA LEU A 12 -4.86 7.64 22.06
C LEU A 12 -5.72 7.02 20.93
N LEU A 13 -7.02 6.85 21.19
CA LEU A 13 -7.97 6.32 20.22
C LEU A 13 -8.07 7.23 18.99
N GLU A 14 -8.24 8.54 19.18
CA GLU A 14 -8.35 9.52 18.10
C GLU A 14 -7.08 9.56 17.23
N SER A 15 -5.90 9.55 17.87
CA SER A 15 -4.61 9.49 17.18
C SER A 15 -4.46 8.22 16.32
N SER A 16 -4.90 7.07 16.85
CA SER A 16 -4.85 5.80 16.12
C SER A 16 -5.76 5.77 14.88
N ILE A 17 -6.97 6.35 15.01
CA ILE A 17 -7.94 6.43 13.91
C ILE A 17 -7.40 7.34 12.81
N LEU A 18 -6.84 8.49 13.18
CA LEU A 18 -6.26 9.43 12.23
C LEU A 18 -5.11 8.80 11.44
N CYS A 19 -4.21 8.09 12.14
CA CYS A 19 -3.11 7.35 11.50
C CYS A 19 -3.65 6.36 10.47
N TYR A 20 -4.64 5.54 10.84
CA TYR A 20 -5.25 4.57 9.94
C TYR A 20 -5.86 5.24 8.69
N GLN A 21 -6.60 6.33 8.85
CA GLN A 21 -7.20 7.05 7.72
C GLN A 21 -6.12 7.60 6.77
N CYS A 22 -4.99 8.09 7.29
CA CYS A 22 -3.87 8.53 6.48
C CYS A 22 -3.23 7.37 5.70
N VAL A 23 -3.03 6.21 6.32
CA VAL A 23 -2.46 5.04 5.63
C VAL A 23 -3.41 4.54 4.52
N VAL A 24 -4.71 4.47 4.77
CA VAL A 24 -5.69 4.08 3.73
C VAL A 24 -5.67 5.05 2.55
N LYS A 25 -5.58 6.36 2.81
CA LYS A 25 -5.44 7.37 1.73
C LYS A 25 -4.16 7.18 0.93
N LEU A 26 -3.03 6.91 1.60
CA LEU A 26 -1.76 6.63 0.94
C LEU A 26 -1.83 5.38 0.07
N MET A 27 -2.32 4.27 0.61
CA MET A 27 -2.44 3.00 -0.12
C MET A 27 -3.36 3.15 -1.33
N ARG A 28 -4.47 3.89 -1.21
CA ARG A 28 -5.33 4.22 -2.37
C ARG A 28 -4.60 5.09 -3.41
N GLY A 29 -3.77 6.03 -2.98
CA GLY A 29 -2.93 6.83 -3.88
C GLY A 29 -1.96 5.97 -4.70
N ILE A 30 -1.33 4.98 -4.07
CA ILE A 30 -0.45 4.02 -4.76
C ILE A 30 -1.24 3.19 -5.77
N LEU A 31 -2.45 2.74 -5.43
CA LEU A 31 -3.32 2.02 -6.38
C LEU A 31 -3.62 2.87 -7.61
N ILE A 32 -3.89 4.16 -7.46
CA ILE A 32 -4.10 5.09 -8.58
C ILE A 32 -2.86 5.14 -9.49
N CYS A 33 -1.65 5.18 -8.91
CA CYS A 33 -0.41 5.11 -9.68
C CYS A 33 -0.29 3.82 -10.50
N TYR A 34 -0.67 2.67 -9.94
CA TYR A 34 -0.68 1.40 -10.67
C TYR A 34 -1.75 1.36 -11.77
N MET A 35 -2.95 1.88 -11.49
CA MET A 35 -4.02 1.96 -12.49
C MET A 35 -3.64 2.83 -13.70
N LYS A 36 -2.85 3.90 -13.50
CA LYS A 36 -2.32 4.72 -14.61
C LYS A 36 -1.31 3.99 -15.51
N GLN A 37 -0.86 2.81 -15.11
CA GLN A 37 0.02 1.94 -15.90
C GLN A 37 -0.73 0.68 -16.37
N SER A 38 -2.06 0.71 -16.46
CA SER A 38 -2.88 -0.42 -16.95
C SER A 38 -2.37 -0.98 -18.27
N ASP A 39 -1.94 -0.11 -19.18
CA ASP A 39 -1.48 -0.48 -20.52
C ASP A 39 -0.24 -1.38 -20.47
N LYS A 40 0.66 -1.12 -19.50
CA LYS A 40 1.83 -1.97 -19.25
C LYS A 40 1.42 -3.35 -18.75
N VAL A 41 0.44 -3.41 -17.84
CA VAL A 41 -0.09 -4.68 -17.33
C VAL A 41 -0.72 -5.50 -18.46
N GLU A 42 -1.44 -4.86 -19.38
CA GLU A 42 -1.98 -5.53 -20.56
C GLU A 42 -0.90 -6.04 -21.52
N LEU A 43 0.15 -5.25 -21.75
CA LEU A 43 1.28 -5.67 -22.56
C LEU A 43 2.03 -6.84 -21.91
N LEU A 44 2.24 -6.78 -20.59
CA LEU A 44 2.88 -7.84 -19.82
C LEU A 44 2.07 -9.15 -19.90
N LYS A 45 0.74 -9.09 -19.85
CA LYS A 45 -0.12 -10.28 -20.03
C LYS A 45 0.11 -10.98 -21.38
N LYS A 46 0.32 -10.21 -22.44
CA LYS A 46 0.50 -10.73 -23.81
C LYS A 46 1.93 -11.20 -24.09
N THR A 47 2.91 -10.47 -23.58
CA THR A 47 4.32 -10.63 -23.95
C THR A 47 5.14 -11.38 -22.91
N GLN A 48 4.69 -11.40 -21.64
CA GLN A 48 5.40 -11.90 -20.47
C GLN A 48 6.83 -11.35 -20.31
N ASN A 49 7.13 -10.19 -20.92
CA ASN A 49 8.45 -9.58 -20.87
C ASN A 49 8.58 -8.67 -19.63
N PRO A 50 9.62 -8.84 -18.80
CA PRO A 50 9.81 -8.04 -17.58
C PRO A 50 9.92 -6.53 -17.82
N ILE A 51 10.27 -6.08 -19.03
CA ILE A 51 10.33 -4.64 -19.36
C ILE A 51 8.96 -3.96 -19.33
N HIS A 52 7.89 -4.75 -19.49
CA HIS A 52 6.50 -4.26 -19.43
C HIS A 52 5.91 -4.36 -18.03
N SER A 53 6.71 -4.71 -17.03
CA SER A 53 6.27 -4.73 -15.64
C SER A 53 6.07 -3.31 -15.09
N LEU A 54 5.25 -3.21 -14.04
CA LEU A 54 4.88 -1.95 -13.40
C LEU A 54 6.11 -1.24 -12.84
N HIS A 55 6.21 0.07 -12.98
CA HIS A 55 7.26 0.84 -12.31
C HIS A 55 7.02 0.92 -10.80
N ALA A 56 8.10 0.99 -10.03
CA ALA A 56 8.05 1.16 -8.59
C ALA A 56 8.16 2.64 -8.11
N LYS A 57 8.44 3.58 -9.02
CA LYS A 57 8.70 5.00 -8.68
C LYS A 57 7.71 5.95 -9.35
N PHE A 58 7.12 6.83 -8.54
CA PHE A 58 6.02 7.71 -8.94
C PHE A 58 6.21 9.15 -8.45
N ASP A 59 5.64 10.09 -9.18
CA ASP A 59 5.42 11.45 -8.69
C ASP A 59 4.21 11.47 -7.76
N SER A 60 4.36 12.08 -6.58
CA SER A 60 3.30 12.21 -5.58
C SER A 60 2.16 13.13 -6.02
N THR A 61 2.40 14.01 -6.98
CA THR A 61 1.44 15.03 -7.42
C THR A 61 0.67 14.60 -8.66
N SER A 62 1.36 14.09 -9.69
CA SER A 62 0.75 13.66 -10.95
C SER A 62 0.37 12.18 -10.99
N TYR A 63 0.86 11.38 -10.05
CA TYR A 63 0.68 9.92 -9.99
C TYR A 63 1.24 9.18 -11.21
N LYS A 64 2.17 9.80 -11.94
CA LYS A 64 2.82 9.23 -13.13
C LYS A 64 4.21 8.70 -12.80
N THR A 65 4.73 7.83 -13.66
CA THR A 65 6.12 7.37 -13.58
C THR A 65 7.06 8.53 -13.88
N VAL A 66 8.10 8.69 -13.05
CA VAL A 66 9.06 9.81 -13.13
C VAL A 66 10.39 9.45 -13.80
N VAL A 67 10.56 8.17 -14.14
CA VAL A 67 11.80 7.59 -14.66
C VAL A 67 11.47 6.68 -15.85
N GLY A 68 12.44 6.52 -16.73
CA GLY A 68 12.36 5.59 -17.86
C GLY A 68 12.47 4.13 -17.43
N ASP A 69 11.97 3.21 -18.27
CA ASP A 69 11.84 1.77 -17.97
C ASP A 69 13.17 1.06 -17.65
N LEU A 70 14.30 1.63 -18.06
CA LEU A 70 15.63 1.07 -17.82
C LEU A 70 16.38 1.78 -16.67
N GLU A 71 15.80 2.83 -16.10
CA GLU A 71 16.44 3.67 -15.08
C GLU A 71 16.10 3.23 -13.65
N TRP A 72 15.00 2.50 -13.46
CA TRP A 72 14.59 1.99 -12.16
C TRP A 72 13.89 0.63 -12.30
N GLY A 73 14.14 -0.25 -11.34
CA GLY A 73 13.60 -1.60 -11.36
C GLY A 73 12.08 -1.65 -11.48
N HIS A 74 11.60 -2.65 -12.21
CA HIS A 74 10.18 -2.96 -12.29
C HIS A 74 9.71 -3.76 -11.07
N LEU A 75 8.48 -3.52 -10.66
CA LEU A 75 7.81 -4.22 -9.58
C LEU A 75 7.33 -5.59 -10.06
N GLN A 76 7.61 -6.62 -9.26
CA GLN A 76 7.12 -7.97 -9.51
C GLN A 76 5.61 -8.07 -9.26
N ILE A 77 4.91 -8.90 -10.03
CA ILE A 77 3.44 -8.97 -10.05
C ILE A 77 2.85 -9.57 -8.75
N ASP A 78 3.59 -10.46 -8.11
CA ASP A 78 3.29 -11.01 -6.78
C ASP A 78 3.34 -9.95 -5.67
N ALA A 79 4.24 -8.96 -5.73
CA ALA A 79 4.24 -7.85 -4.79
C ALA A 79 2.93 -7.02 -4.87
N ILE A 80 2.36 -6.90 -6.07
CA ILE A 80 1.10 -6.17 -6.30
C ILE A 80 -0.11 -6.96 -5.80
N SER A 81 -0.11 -8.29 -5.95
CA SER A 81 -1.22 -9.12 -5.43
C SER A 81 -1.29 -9.07 -3.91
N VAL A 82 -0.13 -9.11 -3.23
CA VAL A 82 -0.03 -8.92 -1.77
C VAL A 82 -0.49 -7.51 -1.36
N PHE A 83 -0.08 -6.47 -2.10
CA PHE A 83 -0.54 -5.10 -1.86
C PHE A 83 -2.08 -4.97 -1.97
N LEU A 84 -2.69 -5.54 -3.00
CA LEU A 84 -4.15 -5.50 -3.19
C LEU A 84 -4.90 -6.25 -2.08
N LEU A 85 -4.39 -7.41 -1.67
CA LEU A 85 -4.94 -8.18 -0.57
C LEU A 85 -4.93 -7.37 0.73
N ILE A 86 -3.80 -6.74 1.03
CA ILE A 86 -3.63 -5.89 2.21
C ILE A 86 -4.55 -4.67 2.15
N LEU A 87 -4.62 -3.99 1.02
CA LEU A 87 -5.52 -2.84 0.83
C LEU A 87 -6.99 -3.26 1.02
N ALA A 88 -7.40 -4.40 0.47
CA ALA A 88 -8.75 -4.94 0.65
C ALA A 88 -9.06 -5.21 2.12
N GLN A 89 -8.14 -5.88 2.84
CA GLN A 89 -8.26 -6.12 4.28
C GLN A 89 -8.33 -4.81 5.08
N MET A 90 -7.51 -3.82 4.74
CA MET A 90 -7.56 -2.49 5.36
C MET A 90 -8.91 -1.82 5.13
N THR A 91 -9.51 -1.93 3.94
CA THR A 91 -10.82 -1.32 3.65
C THR A 91 -12.01 -2.09 4.23
N ALA A 92 -11.89 -3.40 4.40
CA ALA A 92 -12.97 -4.26 4.92
C ALA A 92 -13.02 -4.30 6.45
N ALA A 93 -11.86 -4.27 7.13
CA ALA A 93 -11.77 -4.44 8.57
C ALA A 93 -12.10 -3.18 9.39
N GLY A 94 -12.17 -2.00 8.76
CA GLY A 94 -12.42 -0.70 9.43
C GLY A 94 -11.30 -0.22 10.38
N ASN A 95 -10.35 -1.10 10.73
CA ASN A 95 -9.31 -0.88 11.75
C ASN A 95 -7.99 -1.54 11.29
N CYS A 96 -6.83 -0.89 11.46
CA CYS A 96 -5.52 -1.40 10.96
C CYS A 96 -4.94 -2.62 11.69
N TYR A 97 -5.48 -3.00 12.86
CA TYR A 97 -4.81 -3.95 13.77
C TYR A 97 -4.56 -5.32 13.15
N GLN A 98 -5.50 -5.83 12.35
CA GLN A 98 -5.34 -7.14 11.69
C GLN A 98 -4.25 -7.14 10.60
N VAL A 99 -3.92 -5.97 10.06
CA VAL A 99 -2.93 -5.83 8.98
C VAL A 99 -1.52 -5.65 9.54
N ILE A 100 -1.39 -4.96 10.68
CA ILE A 100 -0.12 -4.85 11.41
C ILE A 100 0.34 -6.23 11.87
N ASP A 101 -0.57 -7.07 12.36
CA ASP A 101 -0.23 -8.44 12.78
C ASP A 101 0.28 -9.30 11.61
N PHE A 102 -0.27 -9.13 10.41
CA PHE A 102 0.21 -9.87 9.22
C PHE A 102 1.62 -9.46 8.81
N PHE A 103 1.94 -8.16 8.79
CA PHE A 103 3.30 -7.68 8.52
C PHE A 103 4.29 -8.07 9.61
N ARG A 104 3.85 -8.05 10.87
CA ARG A 104 4.68 -8.46 12.01
C ARG A 104 4.96 -9.96 11.97
N PHE A 105 4.00 -10.77 11.52
CA PHE A 105 4.16 -12.20 11.29
C PHE A 105 5.07 -12.49 10.09
N ALA A 106 4.94 -11.75 8.99
CA ALA A 106 5.84 -11.89 7.84
C ALA A 106 7.29 -11.53 8.19
N HIS A 107 7.50 -10.44 8.95
CA HIS A 107 8.83 -10.06 9.42
C HIS A 107 9.41 -11.02 10.48
N TYR A 108 8.54 -11.71 11.25
CA TYR A 108 8.93 -12.76 12.20
C TYR A 108 9.32 -14.07 11.50
N LEU A 109 8.72 -14.38 10.35
CA LEU A 109 9.09 -15.55 9.55
C LEU A 109 10.39 -15.35 8.75
N ASP A 110 10.80 -14.10 8.55
CA ASP A 110 12.06 -13.72 7.86
C ASP A 110 13.23 -13.47 8.85
N SER A 111 13.03 -13.76 10.15
CA SER A 111 14.03 -13.64 11.23
C SER A 111 14.35 -15.01 11.83
#